data_AF-A0A3L9I8M1-F1
#
_entry.id   AF-A0A3L9I8M1-F1
#
_cell.length_a   1.000
_cell.length_b   1.000
_cell.length_c   1.000
_cell.angle_alpha   90.00
_cell.angle_beta   90.00
_cell.angle_gamma   90.00
#
_symmetry.space_group_name_H-M   'P 1'
#
loop_
_entity.id
_entity.type
_entity.pdbx_description
1 polymer ?
#
loop_
_entity_poly.entity_id
_entity_poly.type
_entity_poly.pdbx_seq_one_letter_code
_entity_poly.pdbx_strand_id
1 'polypeptide(L)'
;MIVKRPVSASLARAFFYIVLLSILSTGIALLTLASSLRDAEAINIAGSLRMQSYRLGYDLQSGSPQLNAHRQLFQQALHSPVLTNLNVWYVPEAVKTRYAHLNANWLEMNNRLSKGDLPWYQANINNYVNQIDLFVLALQHYAERKMLLVVAISLAGGIGIFTLVFFTLRRIRHQVVAPLNQLVTASQRIEHGQFDSPPLDTSLPNELGLLAKTFNQMSSELHKLYL
;
A
#
# COMPACT_ATOMS: atom_id res chain seq x y z
N MET A 1 32.73 -32.63 -9.73
CA MET A 1 32.07 -32.08 -8.52
C MET A 1 31.17 -30.94 -8.95
N ILE A 2 29.95 -30.84 -8.44
CA ILE A 2 28.95 -29.85 -8.90
C ILE A 2 28.63 -28.89 -7.74
N VAL A 3 28.54 -27.60 -8.04
CA VAL A 3 28.11 -26.55 -7.10
C VAL A 3 26.61 -26.71 -6.82
N LYS A 4 26.23 -26.96 -5.57
CA LYS A 4 24.82 -27.22 -5.20
C LYS A 4 23.98 -25.95 -5.11
N ARG A 5 24.59 -24.83 -4.71
CA ARG A 5 23.92 -23.53 -4.54
C ARG A 5 24.79 -22.42 -5.11
N PRO A 6 24.69 -22.15 -6.42
CA PRO A 6 25.45 -21.09 -7.08
C PRO A 6 25.18 -19.72 -6.44
N VAL A 7 26.24 -18.92 -6.25
CA VAL A 7 26.12 -17.55 -5.71
C VAL A 7 25.18 -16.72 -6.59
N SER A 8 25.28 -16.84 -7.91
CA SER A 8 24.42 -16.13 -8.87
C SER A 8 22.94 -16.37 -8.62
N ALA A 9 22.52 -17.63 -8.45
CA ALA A 9 21.13 -18.00 -8.18
C ALA A 9 20.65 -17.49 -6.81
N SER A 10 21.52 -17.48 -5.80
CA SER A 10 21.19 -16.94 -4.47
C SER A 10 21.01 -15.42 -4.51
N LEU A 11 21.89 -14.70 -5.21
CA LEU A 11 21.82 -13.24 -5.36
C LEU A 11 20.61 -12.83 -6.19
N ALA A 12 20.39 -13.48 -7.33
CA ALA A 12 19.23 -13.23 -8.19
C ALA A 12 17.92 -13.38 -7.40
N ARG A 13 17.81 -14.41 -6.56
CA ARG A 13 16.64 -14.62 -5.71
C ARG A 13 16.47 -13.52 -4.65
N ALA A 14 17.56 -13.09 -4.03
CA ALA A 14 17.50 -12.01 -3.05
C ALA A 14 17.04 -10.69 -3.69
N PHE A 15 17.64 -10.30 -4.82
CA PHE A 15 17.25 -9.10 -5.56
C PHE A 15 15.81 -9.20 -6.07
N PHE A 16 15.39 -10.36 -6.57
CA PHE A 16 14.02 -10.59 -6.98
C PHE A 16 13.03 -10.30 -5.85
N TYR A 17 13.25 -10.84 -4.65
CA TYR A 17 12.34 -10.60 -3.52
C TYR A 17 12.35 -9.14 -3.04
N ILE A 18 13.51 -8.47 -3.07
CA ILE A 18 13.61 -7.04 -2.72
C ILE A 18 12.79 -6.20 -3.71
N VAL A 19 12.99 -6.42 -5.02
CA VAL A 19 12.28 -5.70 -6.08
C VAL A 19 10.80 -6.02 -6.06
N LEU A 20 10.43 -7.30 -5.92
CA LEU A 20 9.04 -7.72 -5.84
C LEU A 20 8.31 -7.07 -4.66
N LEU A 21 8.92 -7.09 -3.47
CA LEU A 21 8.34 -6.45 -2.29
C LEU A 21 8.17 -4.95 -2.48
N SER A 22 9.18 -4.29 -3.06
CA SER A 22 9.12 -2.85 -3.39
C SER A 22 7.99 -2.52 -4.37
N ILE A 23 7.84 -3.31 -5.45
CA ILE A 23 6.78 -3.14 -6.43
C ILE A 23 5.41 -3.37 -5.79
N LEU A 24 5.25 -4.41 -4.98
CA LEU A 24 3.98 -4.70 -4.32
C LEU A 24 3.59 -3.60 -3.34
N SER A 25 4.51 -3.18 -2.45
CA SER A 25 4.21 -2.12 -1.47
C SER A 25 3.90 -0.79 -2.15
N THR A 26 4.69 -0.42 -3.17
CA THR A 26 4.51 0.84 -3.91
C THR A 26 3.25 0.78 -4.78
N GLY A 27 2.99 -0.34 -5.44
CA GLY A 27 1.81 -0.54 -6.27
C GLY A 27 0.52 -0.43 -5.48
N ILE A 28 0.44 -1.06 -4.30
CA ILE A 28 -0.74 -0.94 -3.42
C ILE A 28 -0.90 0.50 -2.92
N ALA A 29 0.19 1.17 -2.53
CA ALA A 29 0.16 2.57 -2.11
C ALA A 29 -0.39 3.49 -3.22
N LEU A 30 0.12 3.34 -4.45
CA LEU A 30 -0.31 4.14 -5.60
C LEU A 30 -1.76 3.87 -6.01
N LEU A 31 -2.19 2.60 -6.04
CA LEU A 31 -3.59 2.25 -6.33
C LEU A 31 -4.54 2.84 -5.28
N THR A 32 -4.15 2.79 -4.00
CA THR A 32 -4.95 3.37 -2.93
C THR A 32 -5.00 4.89 -3.03
N LEU A 33 -3.87 5.54 -3.35
CA LEU A 33 -3.80 6.99 -3.57
C LEU A 33 -4.66 7.42 -4.76
N ALA A 34 -4.59 6.70 -5.89
CA ALA A 34 -5.42 6.94 -7.07
C ALA A 34 -6.91 6.84 -6.74
N SER A 35 -7.31 5.83 -5.95
CA SER A 35 -8.69 5.71 -5.46
C SER A 35 -9.11 6.86 -4.52
N SER A 36 -8.15 7.55 -3.89
CA SER A 36 -8.39 8.59 -2.89
C SER A 36 -8.40 10.00 -3.46
N LEU A 37 -7.95 10.21 -4.70
CA LEU A 37 -8.07 11.51 -5.39
C LEU A 37 -9.51 12.02 -5.44
N ARG A 38 -10.49 11.10 -5.47
CA ARG A 38 -11.91 11.40 -5.52
C ARG A 38 -12.57 11.49 -4.14
N ASP A 39 -11.87 11.15 -3.06
CA ASP A 39 -12.45 11.20 -1.71
C ASP A 39 -12.73 12.63 -1.28
N ALA A 40 -11.78 13.54 -1.53
CA ALA A 40 -11.93 14.96 -1.21
C ALA A 40 -13.10 15.58 -2.02
N GLU A 41 -13.23 15.20 -3.29
CA GLU A 41 -14.36 15.60 -4.13
C GLU A 41 -15.69 15.04 -3.58
N ALA A 42 -15.73 13.75 -3.20
CA ALA A 42 -16.93 13.12 -2.63
C ALA A 42 -17.37 13.82 -1.33
N ILE A 43 -16.42 14.08 -0.42
CA ILE A 43 -16.66 14.79 0.84
C ILE A 43 -17.16 16.21 0.56
N ASN A 44 -16.59 16.91 -0.42
CA ASN A 44 -17.00 18.26 -0.78
C ASN A 44 -18.42 18.29 -1.36
N ILE A 45 -18.73 17.42 -2.34
CA ILE A 45 -20.06 17.37 -2.95
C ILE A 45 -21.11 16.92 -1.92
N ALA A 46 -20.84 15.86 -1.15
CA ALA A 46 -21.71 15.43 -0.06
C ALA A 46 -21.91 16.55 0.98
N GLY A 47 -20.84 17.26 1.32
CA GLY A 47 -20.86 18.41 2.21
C GLY A 47 -21.75 19.54 1.70
N SER A 48 -21.73 19.81 0.38
CA SER A 48 -22.57 20.82 -0.26
C SER A 48 -24.06 20.54 -0.12
N LEU A 49 -24.47 19.26 -0.02
CA LEU A 49 -25.88 18.87 0.14
C LEU A 49 -26.48 19.46 1.43
N ARG A 50 -25.69 19.63 2.49
CA ARG A 50 -26.15 20.26 3.75
C ARG A 50 -26.54 21.72 3.52
N MET A 51 -25.67 22.48 2.87
CA MET A 51 -25.94 23.88 2.50
C MET A 51 -27.16 23.98 1.58
N GLN A 52 -27.21 23.13 0.55
CA GLN A 52 -28.33 23.12 -0.38
C GLN A 52 -29.66 22.77 0.31
N SER A 53 -29.65 21.87 1.30
CA SER A 53 -30.84 21.55 2.08
C SER A 53 -31.37 22.77 2.83
N TYR A 54 -30.53 23.50 3.57
CA TYR A 54 -30.98 24.74 4.22
C TYR A 54 -31.41 25.83 3.22
N ARG A 55 -30.70 25.96 2.09
CA ARG A 55 -31.06 26.90 1.03
C ARG A 55 -32.46 26.65 0.48
N LEU A 56 -32.84 25.38 0.29
CA LEU A 56 -34.19 25.01 -0.16
C LEU A 56 -35.27 25.42 0.84
N GLY A 57 -35.00 25.31 2.15
CA GLY A 57 -35.89 25.83 3.19
C GLY A 57 -36.04 27.35 3.12
N TYR A 58 -34.94 28.07 2.91
CA TYR A 58 -34.93 29.53 2.73
C TYR A 58 -35.68 29.96 1.46
N ASP A 59 -35.46 29.28 0.34
CA ASP A 59 -36.18 29.53 -0.91
C ASP A 59 -37.68 29.32 -0.75
N LEU A 60 -38.07 28.25 -0.05
CA LEU A 60 -39.48 27.97 0.22
C LEU A 60 -40.11 29.05 1.11
N GLN A 61 -39.42 29.48 2.17
CA GLN A 61 -39.90 30.51 3.08
C GLN A 61 -40.03 31.88 2.41
N SER A 62 -39.10 32.22 1.53
CA SER A 62 -39.05 33.53 0.84
C SER A 62 -39.90 33.60 -0.43
N GLY A 63 -40.47 32.47 -0.89
CA GLY A 63 -41.16 32.40 -2.18
C GLY A 63 -40.21 32.62 -3.37
N SER A 64 -38.96 32.21 -3.22
CA SER A 64 -37.91 32.42 -4.22
C SER A 64 -38.26 31.77 -5.57
N PRO A 65 -38.13 32.49 -6.70
CA PRO A 65 -38.34 31.91 -8.02
C PRO A 65 -37.28 30.85 -8.37
N GLN A 66 -36.17 30.78 -7.61
CA GLN A 66 -35.08 29.83 -7.82
C GLN A 66 -35.33 28.46 -7.18
N LEU A 67 -36.41 28.28 -6.40
CA LEU A 67 -36.67 27.03 -5.65
C LEU A 67 -36.57 25.78 -6.53
N ASN A 68 -37.22 25.78 -7.70
CA ASN A 68 -37.20 24.62 -8.60
C ASN A 68 -35.83 24.38 -9.22
N ALA A 69 -35.08 25.44 -9.56
CA ALA A 69 -33.71 25.31 -10.05
C ALA A 69 -32.79 24.73 -8.96
N HIS A 70 -32.91 25.20 -7.72
CA HIS A 70 -32.13 24.67 -6.59
C HIS A 70 -32.52 23.23 -6.23
N ARG A 71 -33.79 22.82 -6.38
CA ARG A 71 -34.23 21.42 -6.23
C ARG A 71 -33.55 20.52 -7.26
N GLN A 72 -33.44 20.98 -8.51
CA GLN A 72 -32.76 20.25 -9.57
C GLN A 72 -31.25 20.17 -9.33
N LEU A 73 -30.61 21.27 -8.89
CA LEU A 73 -29.19 21.25 -8.50
C LEU A 73 -28.92 20.27 -7.35
N PHE A 74 -29.81 20.19 -6.35
CA PHE A 74 -29.69 19.21 -5.28
C PHE A 74 -29.73 17.79 -5.84
N GLN A 75 -30.71 17.47 -6.69
CA GLN A 75 -30.84 16.17 -7.34
C GLN A 75 -29.56 15.82 -8.12
N GLN A 76 -29.02 16.77 -8.89
CA GLN A 76 -27.80 16.58 -9.68
C GLN A 76 -26.57 16.35 -8.79
N ALA A 77 -26.42 17.10 -7.71
CA ALA A 77 -25.34 16.91 -6.75
C ALA A 77 -25.42 15.52 -6.06
N LEU A 78 -26.63 15.12 -5.65
CA LEU A 78 -26.88 13.82 -5.02
C LEU A 78 -26.57 12.65 -5.97
N HIS A 79 -26.83 12.80 -7.27
CA HIS A 79 -26.54 11.79 -8.30
C HIS A 79 -25.25 12.07 -9.07
N SER A 80 -24.37 12.90 -8.52
CA SER A 80 -23.09 13.19 -9.15
C SER A 80 -22.26 11.91 -9.33
N PRO A 81 -21.44 11.81 -10.40
CA PRO A 81 -20.63 10.62 -10.65
C PRO A 81 -19.75 10.22 -9.48
N VAL A 82 -19.27 11.18 -8.67
CA VAL A 82 -18.41 10.87 -7.53
C VAL A 82 -19.17 10.11 -6.43
N LEU A 83 -20.47 10.35 -6.25
CA LEU A 83 -21.29 9.68 -5.25
C LEU A 83 -21.90 8.37 -5.78
N THR A 84 -22.32 8.31 -7.04
CA THR A 84 -22.86 7.08 -7.64
C THR A 84 -21.81 5.99 -7.77
N ASN A 85 -20.54 6.36 -8.02
CA ASN A 85 -19.41 5.44 -8.06
C ASN A 85 -19.03 4.84 -6.69
N LEU A 86 -19.68 5.25 -5.59
CA LEU A 86 -19.50 4.63 -4.27
C LEU A 86 -20.16 3.25 -4.17
N ASN A 87 -21.05 2.90 -5.10
CA ASN A 87 -21.75 1.61 -5.14
C ASN A 87 -20.89 0.50 -5.78
N VAL A 88 -19.74 0.22 -5.17
CA VAL A 88 -18.75 -0.77 -5.64
C VAL A 88 -18.30 -1.67 -4.48
N TRP A 89 -17.77 -2.85 -4.81
CA TRP A 89 -17.50 -3.92 -3.84
C TRP A 89 -16.46 -3.58 -2.76
N TYR A 90 -15.51 -2.70 -3.06
CA TYR A 90 -14.44 -2.29 -2.13
C TYR A 90 -14.83 -1.11 -1.23
N VAL A 91 -15.99 -0.49 -1.45
CA VAL A 91 -16.50 0.59 -0.59
C VAL A 91 -17.27 0.00 0.59
N PRO A 92 -17.06 0.48 1.83
CA PRO A 92 -17.73 -0.06 3.02
C PRO A 92 -19.26 0.03 2.94
N GLU A 93 -19.93 -0.99 3.48
CA GLU A 93 -21.40 -1.05 3.49
C GLU A 93 -22.04 0.15 4.19
N ALA A 94 -21.40 0.66 5.25
CA ALA A 94 -21.84 1.86 5.96
C ALA A 94 -21.95 3.10 5.05
N VAL A 95 -21.06 3.24 4.05
CA VAL A 95 -21.11 4.36 3.09
C VAL A 95 -22.28 4.17 2.12
N LYS A 96 -22.39 2.98 1.52
CA LYS A 96 -23.43 2.66 0.53
C LYS A 96 -24.84 2.72 1.12
N THR A 97 -25.04 2.13 2.30
CA THR A 97 -26.32 2.15 3.01
C THR A 97 -26.73 3.58 3.34
N ARG A 98 -25.82 4.42 3.84
CA ARG A 98 -26.10 5.84 4.09
C ARG A 98 -26.44 6.61 2.82
N TYR A 99 -25.73 6.37 1.72
CA TYR A 99 -26.05 6.98 0.43
C TYR A 99 -27.44 6.56 -0.07
N ALA A 100 -27.82 5.29 0.08
CA ALA A 100 -29.16 4.81 -0.26
C ALA A 100 -30.25 5.50 0.58
N HIS A 101 -30.02 5.66 1.90
CA HIS A 101 -30.94 6.41 2.76
C HIS A 101 -31.09 7.88 2.35
N LEU A 102 -30.01 8.56 1.97
CA LEU A 102 -30.10 9.94 1.47
C LEU A 102 -30.96 10.04 0.22
N ASN A 103 -30.82 9.09 -0.72
CA ASN A 103 -31.67 9.03 -1.90
C ASN A 103 -33.14 8.81 -1.54
N ALA A 104 -33.43 7.87 -0.64
CA ALA A 104 -34.80 7.61 -0.21
C ALA A 104 -35.44 8.82 0.50
N ASN A 105 -34.72 9.44 1.43
CA ASN A 105 -35.21 10.60 2.18
C ASN A 105 -35.40 11.83 1.29
N TRP A 106 -34.55 12.00 0.28
CA TRP A 106 -34.68 13.10 -0.67
C TRP A 106 -36.01 13.04 -1.43
N LEU A 107 -36.55 11.85 -1.72
CA LEU A 107 -37.86 11.71 -2.37
C LEU A 107 -38.97 12.38 -1.54
N GLU A 108 -38.98 12.16 -0.22
CA GLU A 108 -39.96 12.78 0.65
C GLU A 108 -39.71 14.29 0.83
N MET A 109 -38.45 14.71 1.01
CA MET A 109 -38.08 16.13 1.06
C MET A 109 -38.56 16.87 -0.20
N ASN A 110 -38.31 16.30 -1.38
CA ASN A 110 -38.66 16.89 -2.67
C ASN A 110 -40.17 16.94 -2.90
N ASN A 111 -40.91 15.92 -2.45
CA ASN A 111 -42.38 15.88 -2.45
C ASN A 111 -42.97 16.99 -1.56
N ARG A 112 -42.41 17.19 -0.37
CA ARG A 112 -42.85 18.22 0.58
C ARG A 112 -42.57 19.62 0.07
N LEU A 113 -41.40 19.83 -0.54
CA LEU A 113 -41.07 21.07 -1.24
C LEU A 113 -42.06 21.37 -2.38
N SER A 114 -42.47 20.37 -3.17
CA SER A 114 -43.46 20.59 -4.25
C SER A 114 -44.86 20.97 -3.76
N LYS A 115 -45.21 20.56 -2.53
CA LYS A 115 -46.49 20.89 -1.90
C LYS A 115 -46.44 22.21 -1.11
N GLY A 116 -45.28 22.84 -1.03
CA GLY A 116 -45.07 24.05 -0.23
C GLY A 116 -45.23 23.83 1.28
N ASP A 117 -45.00 22.60 1.77
CA ASP A 117 -45.22 22.21 3.16
C ASP A 117 -44.07 22.70 4.07
N LEU A 118 -44.03 24.02 4.29
CA LEU A 118 -43.01 24.69 5.10
C LEU A 118 -42.97 24.19 6.57
N PRO A 119 -44.10 24.00 7.28
CA PRO A 119 -44.07 23.50 8.65
C PRO A 119 -43.42 22.12 8.76
N TRP A 120 -43.75 21.20 7.84
CA TRP A 120 -43.09 19.90 7.81
C TRP A 120 -41.60 20.03 7.51
N TYR A 121 -41.23 20.90 6.56
CA TYR A 121 -39.82 21.10 6.18
C TYR A 121 -38.99 21.60 7.38
N GLN A 122 -39.48 22.61 8.09
CA GLN A 122 -38.83 23.16 9.28
C GLN A 122 -38.70 22.13 10.41
N ALA A 123 -39.70 21.26 10.58
CA ALA A 123 -39.65 20.21 11.60
C ALA A 123 -38.66 19.07 11.27
N ASN A 124 -38.38 18.82 9.98
CA ASN A 124 -37.60 17.64 9.55
C ASN A 124 -36.18 17.97 9.04
N ILE A 125 -35.91 19.24 8.69
CA ILE A 125 -34.64 19.64 8.07
C ILE A 125 -33.41 19.27 8.91
N ASN A 126 -33.46 19.45 10.23
CA ASN A 126 -32.35 19.11 11.12
C ASN A 126 -32.02 17.61 11.09
N ASN A 127 -33.05 16.76 11.09
CA ASN A 127 -32.85 15.31 11.00
C ASN A 127 -32.26 14.92 9.64
N TYR A 128 -32.80 15.47 8.55
CA TYR A 128 -32.31 15.19 7.20
C TYR A 128 -30.84 15.61 7.03
N VAL A 129 -30.47 16.81 7.49
CA VAL A 129 -29.08 17.30 7.45
C VAL A 129 -28.17 16.43 8.31
N ASN A 130 -28.61 15.98 9.49
CA ASN A 130 -27.82 15.08 10.33
C ASN A 130 -27.54 13.73 9.63
N GLN A 131 -28.46 13.23 8.80
CA GLN A 131 -28.20 12.03 7.99
C GLN A 131 -27.13 12.28 6.91
N ILE A 132 -27.09 13.49 6.34
CA ILE A 132 -26.02 13.92 5.43
C ILE A 132 -24.69 14.03 6.19
N ASP A 133 -24.67 14.61 7.39
CA ASP A 133 -23.48 14.71 8.24
C ASP A 133 -22.90 13.33 8.54
N LEU A 134 -23.74 12.36 8.92
CA LEU A 134 -23.30 10.99 9.16
C LEU A 134 -22.79 10.29 7.89
N PHE A 135 -23.33 10.63 6.72
CA PHE A 135 -22.80 10.14 5.44
C PHE A 135 -21.42 10.77 5.14
N VAL A 136 -21.27 12.08 5.31
CA VAL A 136 -19.99 12.78 5.15
C VAL A 136 -18.94 12.22 6.11
N LEU A 137 -19.30 11.98 7.38
CA LEU A 137 -18.41 11.37 8.36
C LEU A 137 -17.99 9.96 7.97
N ALA A 138 -18.91 9.16 7.41
CA ALA A 138 -18.57 7.83 6.90
C ALA A 138 -17.57 7.89 5.73
N LEU A 139 -17.69 8.89 4.84
CA LEU A 139 -16.71 9.14 3.78
C LEU A 139 -15.35 9.55 4.35
N GLN A 140 -15.33 10.42 5.35
CA GLN A 140 -14.09 10.85 6.02
C GLN A 140 -13.36 9.66 6.66
N HIS A 141 -14.05 8.85 7.46
CA HIS A 141 -13.45 7.65 8.05
C HIS A 141 -12.99 6.63 7.01
N TYR A 142 -13.70 6.52 5.89
CA TYR A 142 -13.26 5.67 4.79
C TYR A 142 -11.95 6.18 4.16
N ALA A 143 -11.83 7.49 3.90
CA ALA A 143 -10.62 8.11 3.40
C ALA A 143 -9.43 7.96 4.37
N GLU A 144 -9.67 8.22 5.67
CA GLU A 144 -8.68 8.04 6.74
C GLU A 144 -8.18 6.59 6.83
N ARG A 145 -9.10 5.62 6.76
CA ARG A 145 -8.74 4.19 6.81
C ARG A 145 -7.89 3.78 5.61
N LYS A 146 -8.19 4.29 4.40
CA LYS A 146 -7.35 4.06 3.22
C LYS A 146 -5.95 4.63 3.43
N MET A 147 -5.83 5.85 3.96
CA MET A 147 -4.53 6.47 4.26
C MET A 147 -3.73 5.64 5.28
N LEU A 148 -4.35 5.20 6.37
CA LEU A 148 -3.70 4.36 7.39
C LEU A 148 -3.23 3.02 6.81
N LEU A 149 -4.00 2.42 5.90
CA LEU A 149 -3.60 1.20 5.21
C LEU A 149 -2.37 1.41 4.33
N VAL A 150 -2.28 2.54 3.61
CA VAL A 150 -1.08 2.90 2.85
C VAL A 150 0.13 3.00 3.78
N VAL A 151 0.01 3.73 4.90
CA VAL A 151 1.10 3.88 5.87
C VAL A 151 1.56 2.52 6.40
N ALA A 152 0.62 1.65 6.79
CA ALA A 152 0.93 0.32 7.30
C ALA A 152 1.67 -0.54 6.26
N ILE A 153 1.21 -0.55 5.00
CA ILE A 153 1.82 -1.33 3.93
C ILE A 153 3.19 -0.77 3.55
N SER A 154 3.35 0.55 3.48
CA SER A 154 4.64 1.19 3.24
C SER A 154 5.65 0.87 4.34
N LEU A 155 5.24 0.91 5.61
CA LEU A 155 6.10 0.57 6.74
C LEU A 155 6.49 -0.92 6.73
N ALA A 156 5.52 -1.81 6.53
CA ALA A 156 5.76 -3.24 6.41
C ALA A 156 6.68 -3.58 5.23
N GLY A 157 6.47 -2.93 4.08
CA GLY A 157 7.34 -3.03 2.90
C GLY A 157 8.77 -2.59 3.21
N GLY A 158 8.94 -1.43 3.86
CA GLY A 158 10.24 -0.91 4.27
C GLY A 158 10.98 -1.84 5.24
N ILE A 159 10.30 -2.32 6.28
CA ILE A 159 10.86 -3.29 7.24
C ILE A 159 11.24 -4.60 6.54
N GLY A 160 10.40 -5.09 5.63
CA GLY A 160 10.68 -6.30 4.87
C GLY A 160 11.89 -6.16 3.95
N ILE A 161 12.02 -5.02 3.24
CA ILE A 161 13.20 -4.72 2.42
C ILE A 161 14.46 -4.67 3.29
N PHE A 162 14.42 -3.94 4.41
CA PHE A 162 15.55 -3.84 5.33
C PHE A 162 15.98 -5.23 5.83
N THR A 163 15.01 -6.06 6.20
CA THR A 163 15.25 -7.44 6.64
C THR A 163 15.90 -8.27 5.55
N LEU A 164 15.39 -8.22 4.31
CA LEU A 164 15.97 -8.93 3.16
C LEU A 164 17.39 -8.48 2.87
N VAL A 165 17.65 -7.16 2.87
CA VAL A 165 18.99 -6.60 2.65
C VAL A 165 19.95 -7.06 3.75
N PHE A 166 19.55 -6.98 5.03
CA PHE A 166 20.37 -7.40 6.16
C PHE A 166 20.79 -8.88 6.03
N PHE A 167 19.83 -9.78 5.77
CA PHE A 167 20.13 -11.20 5.62
C PHE A 167 20.96 -11.49 4.36
N THR A 168 20.73 -10.76 3.28
CA THR A 168 21.51 -10.89 2.04
C THR A 168 22.97 -10.48 2.26
N LEU A 169 23.21 -9.32 2.87
CA LEU A 169 24.56 -8.85 3.20
C LEU A 169 25.26 -9.78 4.20
N ARG A 170 24.54 -10.22 5.24
CA ARG A 170 25.06 -11.20 6.20
C ARG A 170 25.47 -12.49 5.50
N ARG A 171 24.66 -12.99 4.57
CA ARG A 171 24.96 -14.19 3.78
C ARG A 171 26.16 -14.00 2.88
N ILE A 172 26.24 -12.89 2.14
CA ILE A 172 27.40 -12.55 1.30
C ILE A 172 28.67 -12.51 2.15
N ARG A 173 28.62 -11.87 3.32
CA ARG A 173 29.77 -11.78 4.22
C ARG A 173 30.28 -13.16 4.65
N HIS A 174 29.38 -14.06 5.04
CA HIS A 174 29.76 -15.39 5.55
C HIS A 174 30.07 -16.42 4.45
N GLN A 175 29.38 -16.37 3.30
CA GLN A 175 29.49 -17.40 2.26
C GLN A 175 30.37 -16.99 1.07
N VAL A 176 30.74 -15.70 0.98
CA VAL A 176 31.54 -15.17 -0.14
C VAL A 176 32.76 -14.39 0.37
N VAL A 177 32.57 -13.34 1.17
CA VAL A 177 33.68 -12.45 1.57
C VAL A 177 34.66 -13.15 2.51
N ALA A 178 34.19 -13.79 3.57
CA ALA A 178 35.07 -14.46 4.53
C ALA A 178 35.90 -15.60 3.88
N PRO A 179 35.32 -16.51 3.07
CA PRO A 179 36.12 -17.56 2.43
C PRO A 179 37.05 -17.04 1.32
N LEU A 180 36.70 -15.93 0.63
CA LEU A 180 37.64 -15.25 -0.27
C LEU A 180 38.86 -14.70 0.48
N ASN A 181 38.65 -14.04 1.61
CA ASN A 181 39.75 -13.55 2.44
C ASN A 181 40.65 -14.70 2.91
N GLN A 182 40.06 -15.83 3.31
CA GLN A 182 40.81 -17.04 3.68
C GLN A 182 41.63 -17.59 2.50
N LEU A 183 41.05 -17.65 1.29
CA LEU A 183 41.74 -18.07 0.07
C LEU A 183 42.92 -17.14 -0.28
N VAL A 184 42.75 -15.82 -0.13
CA VAL A 184 43.83 -14.84 -0.35
C VAL A 184 44.96 -15.06 0.64
N THR A 185 44.65 -15.17 1.95
CA THR A 185 45.66 -15.42 2.97
C THR A 185 46.38 -16.76 2.77
N ALA A 186 45.65 -17.83 2.41
CA ALA A 186 46.26 -19.13 2.16
C ALA A 186 47.16 -19.11 0.93
N SER A 187 46.75 -18.42 -0.15
CA SER A 187 47.57 -18.24 -1.36
C SER A 187 48.90 -17.54 -1.04
N GLN A 188 48.84 -16.43 -0.28
CA GLN A 188 50.03 -15.68 0.14
C GLN A 188 50.98 -16.53 0.98
N ARG A 189 50.47 -17.42 1.83
CA ARG A 189 51.31 -18.31 2.64
C ARG A 189 52.03 -19.37 1.81
N ILE A 190 51.31 -20.01 0.88
CA ILE A 190 51.92 -20.97 -0.06
C ILE A 190 53.00 -20.31 -0.90
N GLU A 191 52.78 -19.08 -1.36
CA GLU A 191 53.77 -18.27 -2.10
C GLU A 191 55.07 -18.09 -1.32
N HIS A 192 55.00 -17.97 0.02
CA HIS A 192 56.17 -17.85 0.90
C HIS A 192 56.65 -19.21 1.45
N GLY A 193 56.24 -20.33 0.85
CA GLY A 193 56.66 -21.67 1.24
C GLY A 193 56.07 -22.18 2.57
N GLN A 194 55.02 -21.52 3.09
CA GLN A 194 54.38 -21.89 4.35
C GLN A 194 53.17 -22.82 4.08
N PHE A 195 53.39 -24.13 4.18
CA PHE A 195 52.38 -25.15 3.88
C PHE A 195 51.56 -25.63 5.08
N ASP A 196 51.97 -25.33 6.32
CA ASP A 196 51.30 -25.78 7.57
C ASP A 196 50.03 -24.99 7.94
N SER A 197 49.33 -24.42 6.95
CA SER A 197 48.11 -23.64 7.21
C SER A 197 46.89 -24.53 7.45
N PRO A 198 45.96 -24.12 8.33
CA PRO A 198 44.68 -24.80 8.46
C PRO A 198 43.96 -24.91 7.12
N PRO A 199 43.31 -26.05 6.81
CA PRO A 199 42.63 -26.24 5.55
C PRO A 199 41.44 -25.28 5.40
N LEU A 200 41.18 -24.85 4.17
CA LEU A 200 40.03 -24.01 3.85
C LEU A 200 38.71 -24.77 4.03
N ASP A 201 37.64 -24.04 4.39
CA ASP A 201 36.30 -24.61 4.57
C ASP A 201 35.71 -25.12 3.25
N THR A 202 35.54 -26.44 3.15
CA THR A 202 34.97 -27.13 1.98
C THR A 202 33.48 -27.44 2.13
N SER A 203 32.87 -27.09 3.27
CA SER A 203 31.47 -27.38 3.57
C SER A 203 30.49 -26.45 2.84
N LEU A 204 30.98 -25.33 2.32
CA LEU A 204 30.17 -24.36 1.60
C LEU A 204 29.54 -25.00 0.35
N PRO A 205 28.21 -24.85 0.15
CA PRO A 205 27.51 -25.47 -0.97
C PRO A 205 27.67 -24.70 -2.29
N ASN A 206 28.44 -23.61 -2.29
CA ASN A 206 28.63 -22.70 -3.42
C ASN A 206 30.01 -22.88 -4.07
N GLU A 207 30.33 -22.02 -5.03
CA GLU A 207 31.59 -22.01 -5.78
C GLU A 207 32.82 -21.96 -4.86
N LEU A 208 32.73 -21.28 -3.72
CA LEU A 208 33.84 -21.12 -2.80
C LEU A 208 34.19 -22.40 -2.04
N GLY A 209 33.21 -23.28 -1.78
CA GLY A 209 33.49 -24.61 -1.21
C GLY A 209 34.17 -25.53 -2.22
N LEU A 210 33.82 -25.42 -3.50
CA LEU A 210 34.52 -26.13 -4.58
C LEU A 210 35.96 -25.60 -4.72
N LEU A 211 36.15 -24.27 -4.72
CA LEU A 211 37.47 -23.65 -4.76
C LEU A 211 38.34 -24.04 -3.56
N ALA A 212 37.78 -24.02 -2.35
CA ALA A 212 38.48 -24.46 -1.15
C ALA A 212 38.95 -25.91 -1.27
N LYS A 213 38.11 -26.80 -1.82
CA LYS A 213 38.48 -28.21 -1.99
C LYS A 213 39.58 -28.39 -3.03
N THR A 214 39.49 -27.73 -4.18
CA THR A 214 40.54 -27.80 -5.21
C THR A 214 41.84 -27.16 -4.72
N PHE A 215 41.76 -26.06 -3.97
CA PHE A 215 42.93 -25.39 -3.38
C PHE A 215 43.64 -26.28 -2.37
N ASN A 216 42.90 -26.88 -1.43
CA ASN A 216 43.48 -27.79 -0.44
C ASN A 216 44.18 -28.99 -1.12
N GLN A 217 43.62 -29.53 -2.21
CA GLN A 217 44.25 -30.60 -2.99
C GLN A 217 45.54 -30.13 -3.66
N MET A 218 45.53 -28.99 -4.37
CA MET A 218 46.74 -28.44 -5.01
C MET A 218 47.83 -28.12 -3.99
N SER A 219 47.47 -27.47 -2.88
CA SER A 219 48.41 -27.16 -1.79
C SER A 219 49.04 -28.42 -1.20
N SER A 220 48.23 -29.47 -0.97
CA SER A 220 48.73 -30.74 -0.44
C SER A 220 49.70 -31.44 -1.39
N GLU A 221 49.47 -31.39 -2.71
CA GLU A 221 50.41 -31.97 -3.68
C GLU A 221 51.69 -31.14 -3.79
N LEU A 222 51.59 -29.80 -3.77
CA LEU A 222 52.77 -28.93 -3.73
C LEU A 222 53.61 -29.19 -2.48
N HIS A 223 52.99 -29.35 -1.32
CA HIS A 223 53.71 -29.62 -0.07
C HIS A 223 54.53 -30.91 -0.15
N LYS A 224 53.99 -31.97 -0.78
CA LYS A 224 54.71 -33.23 -1.01
C LYS A 224 55.91 -33.09 -1.96
N LEU A 225 55.91 -32.10 -2.85
CA LEU A 225 57.02 -31.86 -3.78
C LEU A 225 58.17 -31.06 -3.14
N TYR A 226 57.88 -30.31 -2.08
CA TYR A 226 58.87 -29.51 -1.33
C TYR A 226 59.41 -30.23 -0.08
N LEU A 227 58.87 -31.41 0.25
CA LEU A 227 59.37 -32.35 1.26
C LEU A 227 60.17 -33.47 0.61
#